data_AF-G9ZEE4-F1
#
_entry.id   AF-G9ZEE4-F1
#
_cell.length_a   1.000
_cell.length_b   1.000
_cell.length_c   1.000
_cell.angle_alpha   90.00
_cell.angle_beta   90.00
_cell.angle_gamma   90.00
#
_symmetry.space_group_name_H-M   'P 1'
#
loop_
_entity.id
_entity.type
_entity.pdbx_description
1 polymer ?
#
loop_
_entity_poly.entity_id
_entity_poly.type
_entity_poly.pdbx_seq_one_letter_code
_entity_poly.pdbx_strand_id
1 'polypeptide(L)'
;MEGDDNLSGGPGNDKLMADVGNDKLDGGLGDDELHGSDGNDELNGGDGNDYLEGGPGNDIYRFNGNFGQDYIQNKDRNSLRPGDQFDRIDFTDLQQQDLIFRRSGNNLLLVSKKHANNQVTVLDHFRDNGKTAARIDEIRFADGSRLDYDAINRLVQSNNNPSRANLVHDRYAADAARQAQVMTQAMAASGSGQPLDNLMAPYNPPLVPPLFSNFNP
;
A
#
# COMPACT_ATOMS: atom_id res chain seq x y z
N MET A 1 -33.38 -4.87 5.68
CA MET A 1 -33.54 -6.16 6.39
C MET A 1 -32.17 -6.53 6.90
N GLU A 2 -32.04 -7.26 8.01
CA GLU A 2 -30.72 -7.81 8.39
C GLU A 2 -30.45 -9.08 7.55
N GLY A 3 -29.24 -9.24 7.02
CA GLY A 3 -28.80 -10.40 6.23
C GLY A 3 -27.78 -10.04 5.15
N ASP A 4 -27.05 -11.05 4.65
CA ASP A 4 -26.09 -10.89 3.56
C ASP A 4 -26.83 -10.66 2.22
N ASP A 5 -26.57 -9.53 1.57
CA ASP A 5 -27.22 -9.05 0.36
C ASP A 5 -26.24 -8.93 -0.83
N ASN A 6 -26.79 -8.99 -2.05
CA ASN A 6 -26.07 -8.62 -3.27
C ASN A 6 -26.83 -7.49 -3.98
N LEU A 7 -26.24 -6.30 -4.00
CA LEU A 7 -26.80 -5.08 -4.58
C LEU A 7 -26.05 -4.75 -5.86
N SER A 8 -26.79 -4.34 -6.90
CA SER A 8 -26.22 -3.87 -8.16
C SER A 8 -26.97 -2.63 -8.64
N GLY A 9 -26.24 -1.56 -8.96
CA GLY A 9 -26.79 -0.32 -9.53
C GLY A 9 -27.03 -0.44 -11.04
N GLY A 10 -26.00 -0.90 -11.75
CA GLY A 10 -26.04 -1.07 -13.20
C GLY A 10 -25.59 0.21 -13.90
N PRO A 11 -26.24 0.62 -15.00
CA PRO A 11 -25.91 1.89 -15.66
C PRO A 11 -26.63 3.08 -15.00
N GLY A 12 -25.89 4.15 -14.75
CA GLY A 12 -26.39 5.39 -14.18
C GLY A 12 -25.63 5.76 -12.91
N ASN A 13 -26.02 6.86 -12.28
CA ASN A 13 -25.47 7.24 -10.99
C ASN A 13 -26.41 6.68 -9.91
N ASP A 14 -25.95 5.67 -9.19
CA ASP A 14 -26.72 4.89 -8.25
C ASP A 14 -26.32 5.19 -6.81
N LYS A 15 -27.28 4.99 -5.90
CA LYS A 15 -27.03 5.01 -4.46
C LYS A 15 -27.38 3.64 -3.90
N LEU A 16 -26.38 2.88 -3.50
CA LEU A 16 -26.53 1.58 -2.90
C LEU A 16 -26.27 1.70 -1.39
N MET A 17 -27.24 1.27 -0.61
CA MET A 17 -27.16 1.22 0.85
C MET A 17 -27.49 -0.20 1.27
N ALA A 18 -26.48 -0.91 1.75
CA ALA A 18 -26.64 -2.16 2.44
C ALA A 18 -27.16 -1.92 3.87
N ASP A 19 -27.72 -2.96 4.46
CA ASP A 19 -28.17 -2.97 5.85
C ASP A 19 -27.11 -3.70 6.71
N VAL A 20 -27.48 -4.37 7.80
CA VAL A 20 -26.52 -5.18 8.56
C VAL A 20 -26.35 -6.53 7.85
N GLY A 21 -25.12 -6.92 7.53
CA GLY A 21 -24.85 -8.13 6.74
C GLY A 21 -23.43 -8.14 6.20
N ASN A 22 -22.97 -9.27 5.65
CA ASN A 22 -21.76 -9.28 4.82
C ASN A 22 -22.19 -9.12 3.37
N ASP A 23 -22.16 -7.89 2.88
CA ASP A 23 -22.86 -7.51 1.67
C ASP A 23 -21.90 -7.39 0.48
N LYS A 24 -22.45 -7.52 -0.72
CA LYS A 24 -21.75 -7.25 -1.97
C LYS A 24 -22.44 -6.15 -2.73
N LEU A 25 -21.73 -5.06 -2.98
CA LEU A 25 -22.24 -3.89 -3.68
C LEU A 25 -21.43 -3.69 -4.96
N ASP A 26 -22.13 -3.62 -6.09
CA ASP A 26 -21.57 -3.35 -7.42
C ASP A 26 -22.27 -2.13 -8.04
N GLY A 27 -21.60 -0.99 -8.10
CA GLY A 27 -22.14 0.27 -8.64
C GLY A 27 -22.46 0.12 -10.13
N GLY A 28 -21.43 -0.16 -10.93
CA GLY A 28 -21.55 -0.51 -12.34
C GLY A 28 -20.96 0.56 -13.24
N LEU A 29 -21.79 1.31 -13.96
CA LEU A 29 -21.33 2.41 -14.81
C LEU A 29 -21.95 3.72 -14.33
N GLY A 30 -21.14 4.72 -14.01
CA GLY A 30 -21.63 6.04 -13.59
C GLY A 30 -20.91 6.50 -12.34
N ASP A 31 -21.32 7.63 -11.77
CA ASP A 31 -20.75 8.08 -10.49
C ASP A 31 -21.64 7.60 -9.35
N ASP A 32 -21.20 6.58 -8.62
CA ASP A 32 -22.01 5.85 -7.64
C ASP A 32 -21.66 6.17 -6.17
N GLU A 33 -22.64 5.98 -5.28
CA GLU A 33 -22.46 6.08 -3.83
C GLU A 33 -22.82 4.74 -3.16
N LEU A 34 -21.81 4.03 -2.68
CA LEU A 34 -21.95 2.70 -2.06
C LEU A 34 -21.67 2.77 -0.56
N HIS A 35 -22.60 2.24 0.24
CA HIS A 35 -22.49 2.12 1.69
C HIS A 35 -22.70 0.67 2.14
N GLY A 36 -21.67 0.04 2.70
CA GLY A 36 -21.70 -1.34 3.23
C GLY A 36 -22.44 -1.48 4.56
N SER A 37 -22.39 -0.45 5.41
CA SER A 37 -22.98 -0.45 6.76
C SER A 37 -22.21 -1.39 7.71
N ASP A 38 -22.89 -2.23 8.51
CA ASP A 38 -22.23 -3.06 9.54
C ASP A 38 -22.06 -4.49 9.00
N GLY A 39 -20.82 -4.97 8.95
CA GLY A 39 -20.47 -6.33 8.52
C GLY A 39 -19.26 -6.34 7.60
N ASN A 40 -18.85 -7.50 7.06
CA ASN A 40 -17.66 -7.58 6.21
C ASN A 40 -18.07 -7.47 4.74
N ASP A 41 -17.92 -6.28 4.18
CA ASP A 41 -18.52 -5.96 2.89
C ASP A 41 -17.53 -6.02 1.74
N GLU A 42 -18.05 -6.27 0.55
CA GLU A 42 -17.33 -6.21 -0.71
C GLU A 42 -17.93 -5.11 -1.59
N LEU A 43 -17.17 -4.03 -1.80
CA LEU A 43 -17.60 -2.87 -2.56
C LEU A 43 -16.79 -2.76 -3.86
N ASN A 44 -17.50 -2.64 -4.98
CA ASN A 44 -16.96 -2.33 -6.30
C ASN A 44 -17.73 -1.15 -6.88
N GLY A 45 -17.07 -0.01 -7.07
CA GLY A 45 -17.69 1.16 -7.71
C GLY A 45 -18.01 0.90 -9.17
N GLY A 46 -17.08 0.26 -9.88
CA GLY A 46 -17.20 0.01 -11.32
C GLY A 46 -16.47 1.08 -12.12
N ASP A 47 -17.02 1.48 -13.27
CA ASP A 47 -16.47 2.59 -14.05
C ASP A 47 -17.16 3.89 -13.62
N GLY A 48 -16.41 4.88 -13.14
CA GLY A 48 -17.06 5.99 -12.46
C GLY A 48 -16.12 6.97 -11.80
N ASN A 49 -16.68 7.91 -11.05
CA ASN A 49 -15.99 8.50 -9.91
C ASN A 49 -16.86 8.24 -8.68
N ASP A 50 -16.49 7.20 -7.95
CA ASP A 50 -17.36 6.60 -6.96
C ASP A 50 -16.98 7.01 -5.54
N TYR A 51 -17.98 6.98 -4.67
CA TYR A 51 -17.80 7.10 -3.24
C TYR A 51 -18.12 5.76 -2.58
N LEU A 52 -17.12 5.17 -1.92
CA LEU A 52 -17.20 3.87 -1.29
C LEU A 52 -16.99 3.99 0.22
N GLU A 53 -17.97 3.55 0.98
CA GLU A 53 -17.96 3.55 2.44
C GLU A 53 -18.26 2.13 2.92
N GLY A 54 -17.24 1.43 3.43
CA GLY A 54 -17.42 0.09 4.00
C GLY A 54 -18.28 0.16 5.25
N GLY A 55 -17.79 0.85 6.29
CA GLY A 55 -18.47 0.93 7.58
C GLY A 55 -17.80 -0.03 8.57
N PRO A 56 -18.44 -0.36 9.69
CA PRO A 56 -17.84 -1.27 10.65
C PRO A 56 -17.71 -2.71 10.12
N GLY A 57 -16.49 -3.14 9.84
CA GLY A 57 -16.19 -4.54 9.55
C GLY A 57 -14.80 -4.77 9.00
N ASN A 58 -14.59 -5.87 8.30
CA ASN A 58 -13.38 -6.09 7.50
C ASN A 58 -13.77 -6.00 6.03
N ASP A 59 -13.60 -4.83 5.44
CA ASP A 59 -14.16 -4.55 4.13
C ASP A 59 -13.15 -4.74 3.01
N ILE A 60 -13.68 -5.03 1.82
CA ILE A 60 -12.89 -5.23 0.62
C ILE A 60 -13.36 -4.26 -0.46
N TYR A 61 -12.49 -3.33 -0.81
CA TYR A 61 -12.69 -2.41 -1.93
C TYR A 61 -12.00 -2.96 -3.17
N ARG A 62 -12.75 -3.27 -4.22
CA ARG A 62 -12.23 -3.85 -5.47
C ARG A 62 -12.12 -2.80 -6.56
N PHE A 63 -11.01 -2.85 -7.31
CA PHE A 63 -10.77 -1.98 -8.45
C PHE A 63 -10.20 -2.76 -9.63
N ASN A 64 -10.67 -2.41 -10.83
CA ASN A 64 -10.16 -2.89 -12.10
C ASN A 64 -10.54 -1.95 -13.24
N GLY A 65 -9.88 -2.06 -14.38
CA GLY A 65 -10.31 -1.35 -15.59
C GLY A 65 -10.28 0.17 -15.41
N ASN A 66 -11.36 0.86 -15.79
CA ASN A 66 -11.45 2.32 -15.81
C ASN A 66 -12.27 2.86 -14.64
N PHE A 67 -11.85 2.51 -13.42
CA PHE A 67 -12.52 2.95 -12.19
C PHE A 67 -12.47 4.46 -11.92
N GLY A 68 -11.74 5.26 -12.71
CA GLY A 68 -11.74 6.71 -12.56
C GLY A 68 -11.26 7.21 -11.20
N GLN A 69 -11.91 8.25 -10.63
CA GLN A 69 -11.42 8.96 -9.44
C GLN A 69 -12.27 8.68 -8.21
N ASP A 70 -11.94 7.60 -7.52
CA ASP A 70 -12.77 7.10 -6.42
C ASP A 70 -12.30 7.57 -5.05
N TYR A 71 -13.25 7.61 -4.12
CA TYR A 71 -13.04 7.93 -2.72
C TYR A 71 -13.40 6.74 -1.85
N ILE A 72 -12.49 6.35 -0.97
CA ILE A 72 -12.76 5.38 0.09
C ILE A 72 -12.88 6.11 1.43
N GLN A 73 -13.91 5.76 2.20
CA GLN A 73 -14.06 6.17 3.59
C GLN A 73 -14.55 5.00 4.46
N ASN A 74 -13.64 4.26 5.10
CA ASN A 74 -14.01 3.09 5.91
C ASN A 74 -14.99 3.40 7.06
N LYS A 75 -14.98 4.62 7.60
CA LYS A 75 -15.89 5.03 8.69
C LYS A 75 -15.92 4.10 9.92
N ASP A 76 -14.85 3.35 10.21
CA ASP A 76 -14.68 2.59 11.46
C ASP A 76 -14.54 3.46 12.71
N ARG A 77 -15.65 4.07 13.11
CA ARG A 77 -15.74 4.93 14.29
C ARG A 77 -15.88 4.14 15.59
N ASN A 78 -16.26 2.86 15.50
CA ASN A 78 -16.58 2.01 16.65
C ASN A 78 -15.42 1.11 17.09
N SER A 79 -14.40 0.93 16.25
CA SER A 79 -13.19 0.20 16.63
C SER A 79 -12.21 1.08 17.38
N LEU A 80 -11.90 0.67 18.60
CA LEU A 80 -11.10 1.45 19.53
C LEU A 80 -9.58 1.22 19.38
N ARG A 81 -9.14 0.24 18.57
CA ARG A 81 -7.72 -0.08 18.39
C ARG A 81 -7.36 -0.44 16.93
N PRO A 82 -6.17 -0.03 16.44
CA PRO A 82 -5.62 -0.51 15.18
C PRO A 82 -5.51 -2.03 15.14
N GLY A 83 -5.98 -2.65 14.05
CA GLY A 83 -5.93 -4.09 13.83
C GLY A 83 -7.10 -4.89 14.43
N ASP A 84 -8.07 -4.24 15.06
CA ASP A 84 -9.34 -4.87 15.43
C ASP A 84 -10.22 -5.15 14.18
N GLN A 85 -10.03 -4.34 13.15
CA GLN A 85 -10.58 -4.49 11.81
C GLN A 85 -9.45 -4.46 10.79
N PHE A 86 -9.71 -5.08 9.65
CA PHE A 86 -8.75 -5.32 8.58
C PHE A 86 -9.40 -5.00 7.23
N ASP A 87 -9.25 -3.76 6.81
CA ASP A 87 -9.74 -3.32 5.51
C ASP A 87 -8.68 -3.47 4.44
N ARG A 88 -9.12 -3.89 3.25
CA ARG A 88 -8.22 -4.16 2.14
C ARG A 88 -8.71 -3.60 0.83
N ILE A 89 -7.74 -3.17 0.02
CA ILE A 89 -7.96 -2.86 -1.39
C ILE A 89 -7.46 -4.02 -2.23
N ASP A 90 -8.26 -4.42 -3.22
CA ASP A 90 -7.92 -5.42 -4.21
C ASP A 90 -7.87 -4.79 -5.60
N PHE A 91 -6.68 -4.68 -6.16
CA PHE A 91 -6.52 -4.42 -7.59
C PHE A 91 -6.44 -5.74 -8.33
N THR A 92 -7.42 -6.03 -9.20
CA THR A 92 -7.46 -7.31 -9.91
C THR A 92 -6.73 -7.29 -11.24
N ASP A 93 -6.37 -6.10 -11.76
CA ASP A 93 -5.66 -5.93 -13.04
C ASP A 93 -4.41 -5.02 -12.95
N LEU A 94 -4.08 -4.50 -11.77
CA LEU A 94 -2.88 -3.69 -11.53
C LEU A 94 -1.84 -4.44 -10.68
N GLN A 95 -0.57 -4.17 -10.96
CA GLN A 95 0.56 -4.54 -10.12
C GLN A 95 0.99 -3.34 -9.26
N GLN A 96 1.75 -3.57 -8.19
CA GLN A 96 2.29 -2.47 -7.36
C GLN A 96 3.05 -1.44 -8.21
N GLN A 97 3.84 -1.91 -9.17
CA GLN A 97 4.63 -1.06 -10.05
C GLN A 97 3.78 -0.26 -11.03
N ASP A 98 2.48 -0.51 -11.16
CA ASP A 98 1.55 0.28 -11.97
C ASP A 98 1.00 1.48 -11.17
N LEU A 99 1.28 1.58 -9.88
CA LEU A 99 0.78 2.65 -9.02
C LEU A 99 1.88 3.61 -8.55
N ILE A 100 1.48 4.86 -8.33
CA ILE A 100 2.24 5.86 -7.58
C ILE A 100 1.50 6.09 -6.26
N PHE A 101 2.18 5.82 -5.15
CA PHE A 101 1.68 6.04 -3.80
C PHE A 101 2.05 7.46 -3.36
N ARG A 102 1.06 8.28 -3.04
CA ARG A 102 1.25 9.66 -2.57
C ARG A 102 0.48 9.90 -1.29
N ARG A 103 0.91 10.90 -0.54
CA ARG A 103 0.15 11.44 0.59
C ARG A 103 -0.22 12.88 0.31
N SER A 104 -1.48 13.21 0.56
CA SER A 104 -1.99 14.58 0.54
C SER A 104 -2.72 14.85 1.84
N GLY A 105 -2.13 15.66 2.73
CA GLY A 105 -2.67 15.83 4.09
C GLY A 105 -2.71 14.48 4.84
N ASN A 106 -3.91 14.07 5.28
CA ASN A 106 -4.13 12.76 5.90
C ASN A 106 -4.57 11.66 4.92
N ASN A 107 -4.69 11.97 3.64
CA ASN A 107 -5.21 11.04 2.65
C ASN A 107 -4.07 10.27 1.97
N LEU A 108 -4.34 9.00 1.65
CA LEU A 108 -3.52 8.18 0.76
C LEU A 108 -4.10 8.30 -0.66
N LEU A 109 -3.24 8.61 -1.63
CA LEU A 109 -3.59 8.67 -3.04
C LEU A 109 -2.84 7.55 -3.76
N LEU A 110 -3.58 6.69 -4.46
CA LEU A 110 -3.08 5.62 -5.30
C LEU A 110 -3.34 5.98 -6.75
N VAL A 111 -2.33 6.55 -7.42
CA VAL A 111 -2.47 7.05 -8.80
C VAL A 111 -2.01 5.99 -9.77
N SER A 112 -2.87 5.62 -10.73
CA SER A 112 -2.51 4.65 -11.76
C SER A 112 -1.57 5.25 -12.82
N LYS A 113 -0.57 4.48 -13.23
CA LYS A 113 0.29 4.74 -14.39
C LYS A 113 -0.17 3.96 -15.62
N LYS A 114 -0.94 2.89 -15.41
CA LYS A 114 -1.41 1.99 -16.47
C LYS A 114 -2.69 2.51 -17.12
N HIS A 115 -3.61 3.03 -16.31
CA HIS A 115 -4.89 3.58 -16.74
C HIS A 115 -4.90 5.08 -16.44
N ALA A 116 -4.99 5.91 -17.48
CA ALA A 116 -4.97 7.35 -17.30
C ALA A 116 -6.21 7.82 -16.51
N ASN A 117 -6.04 8.81 -15.64
CA ASN A 117 -7.08 9.39 -14.77
C ASN A 117 -7.57 8.50 -13.62
N ASN A 118 -7.17 7.24 -13.55
CA ASN A 118 -7.52 6.39 -12.43
C ASN A 118 -6.75 6.80 -11.16
N GLN A 119 -7.47 7.08 -10.09
CA GLN A 119 -6.92 7.38 -8.77
C GLN A 119 -7.89 6.92 -7.68
N VAL A 120 -7.38 6.17 -6.70
CA VAL A 120 -8.12 5.93 -5.46
C VAL A 120 -7.62 6.90 -4.39
N THR A 121 -8.54 7.62 -3.76
CA THR A 121 -8.28 8.51 -2.63
C THR A 121 -8.85 7.89 -1.35
N VAL A 122 -7.99 7.33 -0.51
CA VAL A 122 -8.39 6.84 0.81
C VAL A 122 -8.35 8.00 1.80
N LEU A 123 -9.53 8.42 2.25
CA LEU A 123 -9.70 9.54 3.16
C LEU A 123 -9.19 9.16 4.56
N ASP A 124 -8.53 10.12 5.23
CA ASP A 124 -8.06 9.98 6.61
C ASP A 124 -7.14 8.78 6.91
N HIS A 125 -6.60 8.10 5.90
CA HIS A 125 -5.73 6.93 6.04
C HIS A 125 -4.55 7.15 7.02
N PHE A 126 -3.99 8.36 7.06
CA PHE A 126 -2.87 8.72 7.95
C PHE A 126 -3.29 9.47 9.22
N ARG A 127 -4.60 9.55 9.53
CA ARG A 127 -5.10 10.20 10.75
C ARG A 127 -4.49 9.52 11.99
N ASP A 128 -4.13 10.34 12.98
CA ASP A 128 -3.39 9.91 14.18
C ASP A 128 -2.13 9.07 13.91
N ASN A 129 -1.47 9.34 12.78
CA ASN A 129 -0.33 8.57 12.26
C ASN A 129 -0.67 7.11 11.91
N GLY A 130 -1.88 6.90 11.35
CA GLY A 130 -2.40 5.58 10.98
C GLY A 130 -2.68 4.69 12.19
N LYS A 131 -3.04 5.31 13.33
CA LYS A 131 -3.46 4.62 14.55
C LYS A 131 -4.98 4.57 14.71
N THR A 132 -5.72 4.83 13.64
CA THR A 132 -7.17 4.68 13.60
C THR A 132 -7.54 3.44 12.80
N ALA A 133 -8.69 2.84 13.10
CA ALA A 133 -9.26 1.75 12.31
C ALA A 133 -9.63 2.19 10.88
N ALA A 134 -9.89 3.49 10.66
CA ALA A 134 -10.23 4.05 9.35
C ALA A 134 -9.12 4.02 8.26
N ARG A 135 -8.05 3.24 8.45
CA ARG A 135 -6.96 3.10 7.48
C ARG A 135 -7.17 1.83 6.66
N ILE A 136 -6.51 1.73 5.52
CA ILE A 136 -6.38 0.46 4.79
C ILE A 136 -5.19 -0.31 5.38
N ASP A 137 -5.40 -1.56 5.76
CA ASP A 137 -4.38 -2.41 6.35
C ASP A 137 -3.60 -3.20 5.30
N GLU A 138 -4.23 -3.55 4.19
CA GLU A 138 -3.61 -4.32 3.11
C GLU A 138 -4.03 -3.85 1.71
N ILE A 139 -3.09 -3.85 0.78
CA ILE A 139 -3.38 -3.72 -0.65
C ILE A 139 -2.89 -4.99 -1.34
N ARG A 140 -3.75 -5.67 -2.10
CA ARG A 140 -3.40 -6.82 -2.92
C ARG A 140 -3.45 -6.47 -4.41
N PHE A 141 -2.59 -7.15 -5.17
CA PHE A 141 -2.40 -6.92 -6.60
C PHE A 141 -2.70 -8.17 -7.43
N ALA A 142 -2.82 -7.97 -8.73
CA ALA A 142 -3.19 -9.01 -9.71
C ALA A 142 -2.21 -10.20 -9.74
N ASP A 143 -0.93 -9.96 -9.42
CA ASP A 143 0.11 -11.00 -9.35
C ASP A 143 0.13 -11.75 -8.00
N GLY A 144 -0.79 -11.42 -7.09
CA GLY A 144 -0.88 -11.98 -5.76
C GLY A 144 0.06 -11.33 -4.73
N SER A 145 0.89 -10.35 -5.15
CA SER A 145 1.71 -9.56 -4.23
C SER A 145 0.83 -8.66 -3.35
N ARG A 146 1.38 -8.27 -2.19
CA ARG A 146 0.65 -7.61 -1.11
C ARG A 146 1.50 -6.56 -0.42
N LEU A 147 0.87 -5.48 0.00
CA LEU A 147 1.46 -4.45 0.85
C LEU A 147 0.67 -4.36 2.15
N ASP A 148 1.36 -4.45 3.28
CA ASP A 148 0.82 -4.04 4.57
C ASP A 148 0.92 -2.52 4.77
N TYR A 149 0.28 -2.02 5.83
CA TYR A 149 0.36 -0.61 6.23
C TYR A 149 1.80 -0.06 6.28
N ASP A 150 2.76 -0.80 6.83
CA ASP A 150 4.13 -0.34 6.96
C ASP A 150 4.81 -0.20 5.59
N ALA A 151 4.53 -1.11 4.66
CA ALA A 151 5.03 -1.05 3.29
C ALA A 151 4.39 0.11 2.51
N ILE A 152 3.08 0.35 2.68
CA ILE A 152 2.38 1.51 2.11
C ILE A 152 3.05 2.80 2.60
N ASN A 153 3.29 2.92 3.91
CA ASN A 153 3.93 4.10 4.50
C ASN A 153 5.36 4.30 3.97
N ARG A 154 6.15 3.23 3.80
CA ARG A 154 7.49 3.31 3.18
C ARG A 154 7.43 3.84 1.74
N LEU A 155 6.50 3.34 0.92
CA LEU A 155 6.34 3.77 -0.49
C LEU A 155 5.94 5.25 -0.60
N VAL A 156 5.04 5.69 0.27
CA VAL A 156 4.66 7.11 0.34
C VAL A 156 5.86 7.98 0.72
N GLN A 157 6.69 7.55 1.67
CA GLN A 157 7.88 8.30 2.09
C GLN A 157 8.96 8.36 1.01
N SER A 158 9.19 7.27 0.26
CA SER A 158 10.16 7.27 -0.84
C SER A 158 9.74 8.19 -1.99
N ASN A 159 8.44 8.23 -2.30
CA ASN A 159 7.90 9.07 -3.37
C ASN A 159 7.85 10.56 -2.99
N ASN A 160 7.74 10.88 -1.70
CA ASN A 160 7.79 12.26 -1.19
C ASN A 160 9.22 12.76 -0.94
N ASN A 161 10.23 11.90 -0.97
CA ASN A 161 11.62 12.27 -0.68
C ASN A 161 12.62 11.37 -1.45
N PRO A 162 12.77 11.57 -2.78
CA PRO A 162 13.57 10.68 -3.62
C PRO A 162 15.05 10.61 -3.19
N SER A 163 15.56 11.63 -2.47
CA SER A 163 16.91 11.67 -1.91
C SER A 163 17.13 10.76 -0.68
N ARG A 164 16.06 10.26 -0.03
CA ARG A 164 16.17 9.26 1.05
C ARG A 164 16.28 7.82 0.56
N ALA A 165 15.83 7.52 -0.66
CA ALA A 165 16.05 6.22 -1.28
C ALA A 165 17.56 5.95 -1.50
N ASN A 166 18.36 7.01 -1.76
CA ASN A 166 19.82 6.92 -1.87
C ASN A 166 20.55 6.82 -0.51
N LEU A 167 19.97 7.36 0.57
CA LEU A 167 20.61 7.32 1.90
C LEU A 167 20.71 5.91 2.50
N VAL A 168 19.86 4.97 2.09
CA VAL A 168 19.95 3.57 2.53
C VAL A 168 21.14 2.88 1.85
N HIS A 169 21.38 3.14 0.55
CA HIS A 169 22.59 2.68 -0.16
C HIS A 169 23.87 3.30 0.42
N ASP A 170 23.84 4.61 0.73
CA ASP A 170 24.99 5.30 1.30
C ASP A 170 25.32 4.82 2.71
N ARG A 171 24.33 4.38 3.51
CA ARG A 171 24.58 3.80 4.84
C ARG A 171 25.28 2.44 4.77
N TYR A 172 24.88 1.57 3.84
CA TYR A 172 25.56 0.28 3.64
C TYR A 172 26.99 0.47 3.11
N ALA A 173 27.21 1.42 2.19
CA ALA A 173 28.55 1.76 1.71
C ALA A 173 29.41 2.44 2.80
N ALA A 174 28.83 3.32 3.61
CA ALA A 174 29.52 4.01 4.70
C ALA A 174 29.87 3.07 5.87
N ASP A 175 29.02 2.09 6.17
CA ASP A 175 29.31 1.09 7.21
C ASP A 175 30.38 0.09 6.73
N ALA A 176 30.37 -0.29 5.44
CA ALA A 176 31.46 -1.07 4.84
C ALA A 176 32.79 -0.30 4.84
N ALA A 177 32.77 1.00 4.52
CA ALA A 177 33.95 1.85 4.55
C ALA A 177 34.49 2.07 5.98
N ARG A 178 33.60 2.25 6.98
CA ARG A 178 34.01 2.34 8.39
C ARG A 178 34.60 1.02 8.88
N GLN A 179 34.02 -0.12 8.51
CA GLN A 179 34.57 -1.43 8.89
C GLN A 179 35.94 -1.68 8.25
N ALA A 180 36.12 -1.32 6.97
CA ALA A 180 37.42 -1.42 6.30
C ALA A 180 38.49 -0.50 6.95
N GLN A 181 38.12 0.71 7.36
CA GLN A 181 39.03 1.62 8.07
C GLN A 181 39.39 1.15 9.47
N VAL A 182 38.43 0.61 10.23
CA VAL A 182 38.67 0.02 11.55
C VAL A 182 39.55 -1.23 11.42
N MET A 183 39.35 -2.04 10.38
CA MET A 183 40.18 -3.22 10.10
C MET A 183 41.63 -2.83 9.71
N THR A 184 41.79 -1.78 8.91
CA THR A 184 43.11 -1.24 8.54
C THR A 184 43.84 -0.64 9.74
N GLN A 185 43.12 0.07 10.63
CA GLN A 185 43.69 0.61 11.87
C GLN A 185 44.05 -0.49 12.87
N ALA A 186 43.25 -1.55 12.95
CA ALA A 186 43.55 -2.74 13.76
C ALA A 186 44.78 -3.50 13.24
N MET A 187 44.97 -3.56 11.91
CA MET A 187 46.16 -4.15 11.28
C MET A 187 47.43 -3.29 11.48
N ALA A 188 47.31 -1.97 11.51
CA ALA A 188 48.43 -1.08 11.78
C ALA A 188 48.86 -1.09 13.26
N ALA A 189 47.92 -1.33 14.18
CA ALA A 189 48.18 -1.35 15.62
C ALA A 189 48.79 -2.66 16.15
N SER A 190 48.75 -3.77 15.39
CA SER A 190 49.16 -5.10 15.88
C SER A 190 50.66 -5.40 15.75
N GLY A 191 51.46 -4.53 15.10
CA GLY A 191 52.91 -4.43 15.27
C GLY A 191 53.74 -5.72 15.21
N SER A 192 53.26 -6.81 14.62
CA SER A 192 53.95 -8.09 14.58
C SER A 192 53.67 -8.80 13.25
N GLY A 193 54.69 -8.86 12.41
CA GLY A 193 54.63 -9.64 11.18
C GLY A 193 54.61 -11.13 11.50
N GLN A 194 53.43 -11.76 11.44
CA GLN A 194 53.23 -13.18 11.11
C GLN A 194 51.84 -13.36 10.47
N PRO A 195 51.67 -14.25 9.47
CA PRO A 195 50.42 -14.43 8.74
C PRO A 195 49.47 -15.34 9.51
N LEU A 196 48.17 -15.01 9.50
CA LEU A 196 47.12 -15.91 10.00
C LEU A 196 46.16 -16.25 8.86
N ASP A 197 46.57 -17.26 8.09
CA ASP A 197 45.68 -18.17 7.38
C ASP A 197 44.76 -18.86 8.40
N ASN A 198 43.62 -18.26 8.74
CA ASN A 198 42.37 -18.94 9.13
C ASN A 198 41.36 -17.94 9.71
N LEU A 199 40.48 -17.40 8.86
CA LEU A 199 39.05 -17.12 9.11
C LEU A 199 38.36 -16.50 7.89
N MET A 200 38.84 -16.79 6.68
CA MET A 200 38.09 -16.59 5.44
C MET A 200 36.96 -17.62 5.41
N ALA A 201 35.81 -17.32 6.01
CA ALA A 201 34.57 -17.76 5.38
C ALA A 201 34.35 -16.81 4.20
N PRO A 202 34.20 -17.28 2.96
CA PRO A 202 33.85 -16.40 1.86
C PRO A 202 32.51 -15.73 2.20
N TYR A 203 32.53 -14.40 2.31
CA TYR A 203 31.33 -13.60 2.43
C TYR A 203 30.46 -13.89 1.21
N ASN A 204 29.29 -14.50 1.43
CA ASN A 204 28.27 -14.68 0.42
C ASN A 204 27.25 -13.53 0.59
N PRO A 205 27.39 -12.40 -0.13
CA PRO A 205 26.40 -11.33 -0.04
C PRO A 205 25.02 -11.88 -0.43
N PRO A 206 23.93 -11.43 0.21
CA PRO A 206 22.59 -11.74 -0.28
C PRO A 206 22.48 -11.28 -1.74
N LEU A 207 21.92 -12.15 -2.59
CA LEU A 207 21.71 -11.88 -4.00
C LEU A 207 20.96 -10.55 -4.16
N VAL A 208 21.63 -9.56 -4.74
CA VAL A 208 21.00 -8.31 -5.17
C VAL A 208 20.04 -8.67 -6.31
N PRO A 209 18.73 -8.37 -6.23
CA PRO A 209 17.86 -8.49 -7.40
C PRO A 209 18.38 -7.55 -8.50
N PRO A 210 18.42 -7.97 -9.77
CA PRO A 210 18.98 -7.15 -10.83
C PRO A 210 18.19 -5.83 -10.99
N LEU A 211 18.95 -4.73 -11.00
CA LEU A 211 18.45 -3.40 -11.31
C LEU A 211 18.10 -3.34 -12.81
N PHE A 212 16.82 -3.21 -13.15
CA PHE A 212 16.45 -2.72 -14.49
C PHE A 212 16.52 -1.19 -14.48
N SER A 213 17.67 -0.69 -14.90
CA SER A 213 17.86 0.70 -15.30
C SER A 213 17.07 0.96 -16.58
N ASN A 214 15.96 1.69 -16.49
CA ASN A 214 15.34 2.26 -17.69
C ASN A 214 15.63 3.76 -17.78
N PHE A 215 16.49 4.03 -18.76
CA PHE A 215 16.73 5.29 -19.43
C PHE A 215 15.39 5.93 -19.86
N ASN A 216 15.29 7.23 -19.63
CA ASN A 216 14.32 8.10 -20.29
C ASN A 216 15.06 8.83 -21.44
N PRO A 217 14.46 8.90 -22.64
CA PRO A 217 14.38 10.15 -23.35
C PRO A 217 13.02 10.80 -23.09
#